data_AF-A0A955QYP9-F1
#
_entry.id   AF-A0A955QYP9-F1
#
_cell.length_a   1.000
_cell.length_b   1.000
_cell.length_c   1.000
_cell.angle_alpha   90.00
_cell.angle_beta   90.00
_cell.angle_gamma   90.00
#
_symmetry.space_group_name_H-M   'P 1'
#
loop_
_entity.id
_entity.type
_entity.pdbx_description
1 polymer ?
#
loop_
_entity_poly.entity_id
_entity_poly.type
_entity_poly.pdbx_seq_one_letter_code
_entity_poly.pdbx_strand_id
1 'polypeptide(L)'
;MNTRASGLILTAVTVQRRTNHITVFIRGRGNIRFHPHVVSPQLLAVDFPNGSSSLSFQTLQVGHRLLEEVRIEQYPQKLRLAFSLTARVRYAIKTTETFLAVRFAA
;
A
#
# COMPACT_ATOMS: atom_id res chain seq x y z
N MET A 1 -13.34 25.89 -14.15
CA MET A 1 -13.57 24.56 -13.54
C MET A 1 -12.27 24.10 -12.90
N ASN A 2 -12.22 23.99 -11.57
CA ASN A 2 -11.03 23.52 -10.86
C ASN A 2 -11.07 21.99 -10.86
N THR A 3 -10.44 21.34 -11.84
CA THR A 3 -10.26 19.89 -11.84
C THR A 3 -9.33 19.54 -10.68
N ARG A 4 -9.89 19.18 -9.52
CA ARG A 4 -9.12 18.51 -8.48
C ARG A 4 -8.44 17.31 -9.15
N ALA A 5 -7.11 17.31 -9.21
CA ALA A 5 -6.38 16.19 -9.76
C ALA A 5 -6.81 14.92 -9.03
N SER A 6 -7.44 14.00 -9.76
CA SER A 6 -7.91 12.72 -9.21
C SER A 6 -6.70 11.92 -8.75
N GLY A 7 -6.70 11.48 -7.49
CA GLY A 7 -5.66 10.61 -6.96
C GLY A 7 -5.75 9.20 -7.51
N LEU A 8 -4.93 8.30 -6.96
CA LEU A 8 -4.99 6.88 -7.28
C LEU A 8 -6.38 6.31 -7.02
N ILE A 9 -6.96 5.64 -8.03
CA ILE A 9 -8.07 4.71 -7.84
C ILE A 9 -7.47 3.31 -7.76
N LEU A 10 -7.37 2.76 -6.56
CA LEU A 10 -6.82 1.43 -6.29
C LEU A 10 -7.73 0.35 -6.89
N THR A 11 -7.19 -0.47 -7.79
CA THR A 11 -7.93 -1.53 -8.48
C THR A 11 -7.44 -2.93 -8.15
N ALA A 12 -6.21 -3.08 -7.66
CA ALA A 12 -5.69 -4.37 -7.21
C ALA A 12 -4.58 -4.21 -6.17
N VAL A 13 -4.58 -5.13 -5.20
CA VAL A 13 -3.45 -5.39 -4.30
C VAL A 13 -3.07 -6.85 -4.45
N THR A 14 -1.83 -7.13 -4.85
CA THR A 14 -1.34 -8.51 -5.04
C THR A 14 -0.04 -8.71 -4.28
N VAL A 15 0.20 -9.93 -3.82
CA VAL A 15 1.33 -10.23 -2.93
C VAL A 15 2.20 -11.33 -3.52
N GLN A 16 3.49 -11.05 -3.65
CA GLN A 16 4.51 -12.02 -4.01
C GLN A 16 5.33 -12.40 -2.78
N ARG A 17 5.14 -13.64 -2.33
CA ARG A 17 5.83 -14.20 -1.17
C ARG A 17 7.12 -14.90 -1.60
N ARG A 18 8.17 -14.75 -0.80
CA ARG A 18 9.43 -15.50 -0.89
C ARG A 18 9.93 -15.72 0.53
N THR A 19 10.77 -16.72 0.76
CA THR A 19 11.23 -17.10 2.11
C THR A 19 11.81 -15.91 2.91
N ASN A 20 12.53 -15.01 2.25
CA ASN A 20 13.34 -13.97 2.92
C ASN A 20 12.77 -12.56 2.73
N HIS A 21 11.72 -12.43 1.93
CA HIS A 21 11.16 -11.14 1.57
C HIS A 21 9.76 -11.29 1.02
N ILE A 22 9.00 -10.21 1.08
CA ILE A 22 7.66 -10.13 0.51
C ILE A 22 7.52 -8.83 -0.27
N THR A 23 6.81 -8.88 -1.40
CA THR A 23 6.53 -7.69 -2.20
C THR A 23 5.03 -7.55 -2.40
N VAL A 24 4.47 -6.42 -1.99
CA VAL A 24 3.09 -6.04 -2.23
C VAL A 24 3.06 -5.10 -3.42
N PHE A 25 2.31 -5.48 -4.45
CA PHE A 25 2.07 -4.66 -5.62
C PHE A 25 0.69 -4.01 -5.50
N ILE A 26 0.69 -2.70 -5.62
CA ILE A 26 -0.47 -1.82 -5.55
C ILE A 26 -0.66 -1.30 -6.97
N ARG A 27 -1.80 -1.64 -7.58
CA ARG A 27 -2.15 -1.22 -8.94
C ARG A 27 -3.41 -0.39 -8.91
N GLY A 28 -3.45 0.60 -9.78
CA GLY A 28 -4.62 1.44 -9.92
C GLY A 28 -4.54 2.31 -11.14
N ARG A 29 -5.50 3.21 -11.25
CA ARG A 29 -5.61 4.21 -12.32
C ARG A 29 -5.42 5.60 -11.73
N GLY A 30 -5.10 6.58 -12.58
CA GLY A 30 -4.90 7.96 -12.17
C GLY A 30 -3.49 8.22 -11.65
N ASN A 31 -3.30 9.33 -10.96
CA ASN A 31 -1.97 9.77 -10.56
C ASN A 31 -1.49 9.05 -9.29
N ILE A 32 -0.37 8.32 -9.39
CA ILE A 32 0.27 7.65 -8.27
C ILE A 32 1.16 8.65 -7.51
N ARG A 33 0.55 9.49 -6.68
CA ARG A 33 1.24 10.26 -5.65
C ARG A 33 1.07 9.58 -4.31
N PHE A 34 2.16 9.44 -3.55
CA PHE A 34 2.12 8.69 -2.30
C PHE A 34 3.11 9.23 -1.26
N HIS A 35 2.80 9.01 0.02
CA HIS A 35 3.64 9.38 1.15
C HIS A 35 3.80 8.19 2.09
N PRO A 36 4.93 7.47 2.05
CA PRO A 36 5.21 6.43 3.01
C PRO A 36 5.63 7.04 4.35
N HIS A 37 5.13 6.49 5.44
CA HIS A 37 5.56 6.87 6.79
C HIS A 37 5.41 5.69 7.74
N VAL A 38 6.36 5.58 8.66
CA VAL A 38 6.35 4.57 9.72
C VAL A 38 5.45 5.09 10.83
N VAL A 39 4.36 4.37 11.13
CA VAL A 39 3.44 4.69 12.23
C VAL A 39 3.97 4.12 13.54
N SER A 40 4.51 2.90 13.48
CA SER A 40 5.19 2.23 14.58
C SER A 40 6.22 1.22 14.02
N PRO A 41 7.07 0.59 14.85
CA PRO A 41 8.01 -0.42 14.36
C PRO A 41 7.37 -1.60 13.61
N GLN A 42 6.08 -1.86 13.86
CA GLN A 42 5.28 -2.93 13.25
C GLN A 42 4.22 -2.41 12.26
N LEU A 43 4.22 -1.12 11.92
CA LEU A 43 3.19 -0.55 11.06
C LEU A 43 3.78 0.49 10.10
N LEU A 44 3.83 0.14 8.82
CA LEU A 44 4.09 1.08 7.73
C LEU A 44 2.76 1.53 7.15
N ALA A 45 2.59 2.82 6.90
CA ALA A 45 1.47 3.35 6.14
C ALA A 45 1.96 4.02 4.85
N VAL A 46 1.19 3.86 3.78
CA VAL A 46 1.38 4.58 2.52
C VAL A 46 0.09 5.32 2.21
N ASP A 47 0.16 6.65 2.27
CA ASP A 47 -0.98 7.53 2.01
C ASP A 47 -0.99 8.00 0.57
N PHE A 48 -2.15 7.91 -0.08
CA PHE A 48 -2.42 8.38 -1.44
C PHE A 48 -3.40 9.56 -1.36
N PRO A 49 -2.91 10.82 -1.50
CA PRO A 49 -3.77 12.00 -1.47
C PRO A 49 -4.84 11.94 -2.56
N ASN A 50 -6.07 12.31 -2.22
CA ASN A 50 -7.26 12.23 -3.07
C ASN A 50 -7.49 10.84 -3.69
N GLY A 51 -6.89 9.80 -3.09
CA GLY A 51 -7.03 8.42 -3.54
C GLY A 51 -8.34 7.80 -3.07
N SER A 52 -8.77 6.78 -3.80
CA SER A 52 -9.92 5.94 -3.46
C SER A 52 -9.66 4.49 -3.83
N SER A 53 -10.50 3.58 -3.33
CA SER A 53 -10.44 2.15 -3.66
C SER A 53 -11.68 1.68 -4.40
N SER A 54 -11.49 0.90 -5.46
CA SER A 54 -12.56 0.15 -6.13
C SER A 54 -12.62 -1.32 -5.70
N LEU A 55 -11.80 -1.71 -4.71
CA LEU A 55 -11.79 -3.06 -4.17
C LEU A 55 -12.99 -3.28 -3.25
N SER A 56 -13.60 -4.46 -3.33
CA SER A 56 -14.74 -4.86 -2.49
C SER A 56 -14.33 -5.29 -1.07
N PHE A 57 -13.03 -5.40 -0.80
CA PHE A 57 -12.50 -5.75 0.52
C PHE A 57 -11.66 -4.60 1.09
N GLN A 58 -11.57 -4.56 2.41
CA GLN A 58 -10.74 -3.60 3.14
C GLN A 58 -9.46 -4.24 3.67
N THR A 59 -9.44 -5.55 3.93
CA THR A 59 -8.28 -6.23 4.49
C THR A 59 -7.88 -7.40 3.62
N LEU A 60 -6.59 -7.47 3.28
CA LEU A 60 -5.97 -8.63 2.65
C LEU A 60 -5.08 -9.32 3.67
N GLN A 61 -5.49 -10.52 4.10
CA GLN A 61 -4.65 -11.39 4.92
C GLN A 61 -3.46 -11.91 4.10
N VAL A 62 -2.26 -11.73 4.61
CA VAL A 62 -1.01 -12.06 3.90
C VAL A 62 -0.40 -13.36 4.42
N GLY A 63 -0.41 -13.60 5.73
CA GLY A 63 0.10 -14.83 6.32
C GLY A 63 1.59 -15.08 6.02
N HIS A 64 2.42 -14.03 6.06
CA HIS A 64 3.87 -14.14 5.86
C HIS A 64 4.62 -13.70 7.11
N ARG A 65 5.75 -14.33 7.42
CA ARG A 65 6.54 -14.05 8.64
C ARG A 65 7.05 -12.62 8.80
N LEU A 66 6.87 -11.75 7.80
CA LEU A 66 7.27 -10.33 7.80
C LEU A 66 6.07 -9.37 7.67
N LEU A 67 4.90 -9.88 7.24
CA LEU A 67 3.73 -9.07 6.90
C LEU A 67 2.48 -9.93 7.16
N GLU A 68 1.69 -9.52 8.12
CA GLU A 68 0.48 -10.21 8.56
C GLU A 68 -0.67 -9.92 7.61
N GLU A 69 -0.90 -8.64 7.32
CA GLU A 69 -2.00 -8.15 6.51
C GLU A 69 -1.71 -6.78 5.87
N VAL A 70 -2.53 -6.45 4.86
CA VAL A 70 -2.63 -5.11 4.27
C VAL A 70 -4.05 -4.60 4.47
N ARG A 71 -4.21 -3.47 5.16
CA ARG A 71 -5.49 -2.78 5.36
C ARG A 71 -5.62 -1.59 4.40
N ILE A 72 -6.81 -1.41 3.86
CA ILE A 72 -7.21 -0.38 2.91
C ILE A 72 -8.20 0.52 3.64
N GLU A 73 -7.75 1.72 3.98
CA GLU A 73 -8.49 2.65 4.83
C GLU A 73 -8.83 3.91 4.02
N GLN A 74 -10.12 4.16 3.83
CA GLN A 74 -10.60 5.37 3.16
C GLN A 74 -10.77 6.51 4.17
N TYR A 75 -10.12 7.63 3.90
CA TYR A 75 -10.30 8.90 4.61
C TYR A 75 -10.88 9.96 3.66
N PRO A 76 -11.45 11.08 4.17
CA PRO A 76 -12.07 12.10 3.33
C PRO A 76 -11.16 12.72 2.25
N GLN A 77 -9.84 12.75 2.46
CA GLN A 77 -8.88 13.37 1.55
C GLN A 77 -7.74 12.44 1.11
N LYS A 78 -7.78 11.15 1.48
CA LYS A 78 -6.74 10.19 1.13
C LYS A 78 -7.24 8.76 1.22
N LEU A 79 -6.59 7.88 0.47
CA LEU A 79 -6.59 6.45 0.72
C LEU A 79 -5.31 6.10 1.50
N ARG A 80 -5.40 5.26 2.51
CA ARG A 80 -4.24 4.74 3.24
C ARG A 80 -4.15 3.23 3.04
N LEU A 81 -2.96 2.77 2.69
CA LEU A 81 -2.59 1.37 2.77
C LEU A 81 -1.71 1.16 3.99
N ALA A 82 -2.22 0.43 4.97
CA ALA A 82 -1.53 0.11 6.20
C ALA A 82 -1.02 -1.34 6.15
N PHE A 83 0.27 -1.53 6.41
CA PHE A 83 0.97 -2.80 6.34
C PHE A 83 1.32 -3.24 7.77
N SER A 84 0.62 -4.24 8.27
CA SER A 84 0.85 -4.80 9.61
C SER A 84 2.02 -5.78 9.56
N LEU A 85 3.14 -5.41 10.17
CA LEU A 85 4.39 -6.15 10.15
C LEU A 85 4.54 -6.95 11.44
N THR A 86 5.07 -8.16 11.34
CA THR A 86 5.32 -9.04 12.50
C THR A 86 6.51 -8.59 13.35
N ALA A 87 7.42 -7.78 12.78
CA ALA A 87 8.63 -7.27 13.39
C ALA A 87 9.10 -6.01 12.66
N ARG A 88 10.12 -5.34 13.22
CA ARG A 88 10.83 -4.28 12.50
C ARG A 88 11.52 -4.89 11.27
N VAL A 89 11.22 -4.36 10.09
CA VAL A 89 11.80 -4.80 8.80
C VAL A 89 12.33 -3.61 8.03
N ARG A 90 13.25 -3.88 7.11
CA ARG A 90 13.65 -2.93 6.07
C ARG A 90 12.59 -2.94 4.97
N TYR A 91 12.30 -1.78 4.41
CA TYR A 91 11.39 -1.68 3.27
C TYR A 91 11.99 -0.84 2.13
N ALA A 92 11.58 -1.16 0.91
CA ALA A 92 11.89 -0.37 -0.27
C ALA A 92 10.61 -0.19 -1.09
N ILE A 93 10.41 1.00 -1.63
CA ILE A 93 9.30 1.30 -2.52
C ILE A 93 9.84 1.58 -3.90
N LYS A 94 9.30 0.90 -4.91
CA LYS A 94 9.53 1.20 -6.31
C LYS A 94 8.22 1.57 -6.96
N THR A 95 8.21 2.63 -7.75
CA THR A 95 7.04 3.04 -8.53
C THR A 95 7.34 2.97 -10.00
N THR A 96 6.33 2.65 -10.78
CA THR A 96 6.28 2.84 -12.23
C THR A 96 5.05 3.69 -12.55
N GLU A 97 4.73 3.87 -13.82
CA GLU A 97 3.49 4.53 -14.25
C GLU A 97 2.23 3.73 -13.89
N THR A 98 2.34 2.40 -13.72
CA THR A 98 1.17 1.50 -13.59
C THR A 98 1.03 0.84 -12.22
N PHE A 99 2.11 0.83 -11.42
CA PHE A 99 2.07 0.21 -10.10
C PHE A 99 3.09 0.80 -9.13
N LEU A 100 2.80 0.61 -7.85
CA LEU A 100 3.72 0.81 -6.73
C LEU A 100 4.00 -0.55 -6.08
N ALA A 101 5.28 -0.89 -5.91
CA ALA A 101 5.72 -2.11 -5.24
C ALA A 101 6.37 -1.76 -3.91
N VAL A 102 5.82 -2.28 -2.81
CA VAL A 102 6.40 -2.19 -1.47
C VAL A 102 7.03 -3.53 -1.13
N ARG A 103 8.35 -3.55 -1.01
CA ARG A 103 9.12 -4.74 -0.65
C ARG A 103 9.53 -4.65 0.81
N PHE A 104 9.33 -5.73 1.55
CA PHE A 104 9.80 -5.89 2.93
C PHE A 104 10.82 -7.03 3.01
N ALA A 105 11.86 -6.83 3.81
CA ALA A 105 12.91 -7.82 4.10
C ALA A 105 13.38 -7.65 5.55
N ALA A 106 13.80 -8.75 6.18
CA ALA A 106 14.45 -8.70 7.49
C ALA A 106 15.69 -7.79 7.47
#